data_AF-A0AAV0PKH6-F1
#
_entry.id   AF-A0AAV0PKH6-F1
#
_cell.length_a   1.000
_cell.length_b   1.000
_cell.length_c   1.000
_cell.angle_alpha   90.00
_cell.angle_beta   90.00
_cell.angle_gamma   90.00
#
_symmetry.space_group_name_H-M   'P 1'
#
loop_
_entity.id
_entity.type
_entity.pdbx_description
1 polymer ?
#
loop_
_entity_poly.entity_id
_entity_poly.type
_entity_poly.pdbx_seq_one_letter_code
_entity_poly.pdbx_strand_id
1 'polypeptide(L)'
;MKRIESAMNRCKKEKNASDARDFKLLLAQIRVMEEKYGEALNVYDELVKEEPRDFRPYLCQGIIYTLMRKREEAEKKFEQFKKLVPKNHPYREYFIDNMFATKFFSDKVDTEKAWSRS
;
A
#
# COMPACT_ATOMS: atom_id res chain seq x y z
N MET A 1 -0.40 -8.38 -16.68
CA MET A 1 1.08 -8.20 -16.56
C MET A 1 1.72 -7.64 -17.82
N LYS A 2 1.84 -8.39 -18.94
CA LYS A 2 2.56 -7.95 -20.16
C LYS A 2 2.21 -6.55 -20.69
N ARG A 3 0.93 -6.13 -20.61
CA ARG A 3 0.48 -4.79 -21.04
C ARG A 3 1.01 -3.66 -20.15
N ILE A 4 1.03 -3.86 -18.83
CA ILE A 4 1.51 -2.86 -17.85
C ILE A 4 3.03 -2.74 -17.93
N GLU A 5 3.73 -3.86 -18.03
CA GLU A 5 5.19 -3.89 -18.23
C GLU A 5 5.60 -3.20 -19.54
N SER A 6 4.84 -3.41 -20.63
CA SER A 6 5.05 -2.72 -21.90
C SER A 6 4.83 -1.21 -21.79
N ALA A 7 3.81 -0.78 -21.04
CA ALA A 7 3.54 0.64 -20.80
C ALA A 7 4.66 1.30 -19.98
N MET A 8 5.10 0.65 -18.88
CA MET A 8 6.22 1.13 -18.07
C MET A 8 7.51 1.31 -18.87
N ASN A 9 7.81 0.38 -19.78
CA ASN A 9 8.99 0.48 -20.65
C ASN A 9 8.91 1.64 -21.65
N ARG A 10 7.71 2.05 -22.08
CA ARG A 10 7.53 3.25 -22.91
C ARG A 10 7.70 4.52 -22.10
N CYS A 11 7.09 4.62 -20.92
CA CYS A 11 7.24 5.78 -20.04
C CYS A 11 8.71 6.03 -19.66
N LYS A 12 9.48 4.97 -19.41
CA LYS A 12 10.94 5.06 -19.16
C LYS A 12 11.70 5.66 -20.35
N LYS A 13 11.35 5.30 -21.58
CA LYS A 13 11.97 5.85 -22.80
C LYS A 13 11.59 7.32 -23.04
N GLU A 14 10.37 7.68 -22.69
CA GLU A 14 9.80 9.02 -22.90
C GLU A 14 10.14 10.00 -21.75
N LYS A 15 10.93 9.57 -20.75
CA LYS A 15 11.28 10.34 -19.54
C LYS A 15 10.06 10.85 -18.74
N ASN A 16 8.89 10.25 -18.92
CA ASN A 16 7.72 10.59 -18.12
C ASN A 16 7.74 9.82 -16.80
N ALA A 17 8.45 10.37 -15.83
CA ALA A 17 8.63 9.76 -14.52
C ALA A 17 7.33 9.67 -13.71
N SER A 18 6.38 10.59 -13.92
CA SER A 18 5.08 10.58 -13.22
C SER A 18 4.24 9.39 -13.67
N ASP A 19 4.04 9.23 -14.99
CA ASP A 19 3.27 8.12 -15.54
C ASP A 19 3.90 6.76 -15.19
N ALA A 20 5.23 6.69 -15.20
CA ALA A 20 5.95 5.48 -14.81
C ALA A 20 5.65 5.08 -13.35
N ARG A 21 5.52 6.05 -12.43
CA ARG A 21 5.14 5.80 -11.03
C ARG A 21 3.69 5.35 -10.90
N ASP A 22 2.77 5.95 -11.64
CA ASP A 22 1.36 5.54 -11.61
C ASP A 22 1.17 4.11 -12.14
N PHE A 23 1.91 3.70 -13.17
CA PHE A 23 1.91 2.30 -13.61
C PHE A 23 2.53 1.34 -12.57
N LYS A 24 3.58 1.76 -11.85
CA LYS A 24 4.14 0.98 -10.74
C LYS A 24 3.13 0.82 -9.59
N LEU A 25 2.36 1.86 -9.27
CA LEU A 25 1.28 1.78 -8.28
C LEU A 25 0.24 0.73 -8.69
N LEU A 26 -0.22 0.76 -9.95
CA LEU A 26 -1.16 -0.23 -10.47
C LEU A 26 -0.58 -1.65 -10.43
N LEU A 27 0.68 -1.81 -10.80
CA LEU A 27 1.39 -3.09 -10.74
C LEU A 27 1.42 -3.64 -9.31
N ALA A 28 1.78 -2.80 -8.34
CA ALA A 28 1.84 -3.17 -6.93
C ALA A 28 0.45 -3.58 -6.40
N GLN A 29 -0.61 -2.85 -6.77
CA GLN A 29 -1.99 -3.20 -6.40
C GLN A 29 -2.40 -4.57 -6.96
N ILE A 30 -2.08 -4.87 -8.22
CA ILE A 30 -2.34 -6.19 -8.80
C ILE A 30 -1.60 -7.28 -8.02
N ARG A 31 -0.35 -7.04 -7.61
CA ARG A 31 0.39 -7.99 -6.77
C ARG A 31 -0.26 -8.22 -5.41
N VAL A 32 -0.87 -7.19 -4.79
CA VAL A 32 -1.66 -7.37 -3.56
C VAL A 32 -2.88 -8.25 -3.82
N MET A 33 -3.60 -8.04 -4.93
CA MET A 33 -4.75 -8.87 -5.31
C MET A 33 -4.36 -10.33 -5.62
N GLU A 34 -3.14 -10.56 -6.11
CA GLU A 34 -2.56 -11.90 -6.29
C GLU A 34 -1.99 -12.50 -4.98
N GLU A 35 -2.19 -11.86 -3.83
CA GLU A 35 -1.63 -12.22 -2.52
C GLU A 35 -0.08 -12.28 -2.47
N LYS A 36 0.59 -11.72 -3.47
CA LYS A 36 2.05 -11.63 -3.57
C LYS A 36 2.55 -10.41 -2.80
N TYR A 37 2.33 -10.42 -1.48
CA TYR A 37 2.62 -9.29 -0.61
C TYR A 37 4.09 -8.87 -0.63
N GLY A 38 5.03 -9.82 -0.68
CA GLY A 38 6.46 -9.51 -0.77
C GLY A 38 6.84 -8.77 -2.06
N GLU A 39 6.30 -9.20 -3.20
CA GLU A 39 6.52 -8.52 -4.48
C GLU A 39 5.89 -7.13 -4.49
N ALA A 40 4.67 -6.99 -3.95
CA ALA A 40 4.01 -5.70 -3.82
C ALA A 40 4.83 -4.72 -2.96
N LEU A 41 5.32 -5.18 -1.80
CA LEU A 41 6.15 -4.37 -0.90
C LEU A 41 7.43 -3.87 -1.58
N ASN A 42 8.11 -4.72 -2.37
CA ASN A 42 9.30 -4.31 -3.12
C ASN A 42 8.99 -3.15 -4.09
N VAL A 43 7.87 -3.22 -4.82
CA VAL A 43 7.46 -2.14 -5.74
C VAL A 43 7.09 -0.87 -4.97
N TYR A 44 6.39 -0.98 -3.83
CA TYR A 44 6.10 0.18 -2.99
C TYR A 44 7.38 0.80 -2.39
N ASP A 45 8.39 0.01 -2.03
CA ASP A 45 9.67 0.54 -1.56
C ASP A 45 10.44 1.28 -2.66
N GLU A 46 10.37 0.84 -3.91
CA GLU A 46 10.88 1.61 -5.05
C GLU A 46 10.15 2.94 -5.19
N LEU A 47 8.82 2.95 -5.11
CA LEU A 47 8.02 4.16 -5.19
C LEU A 47 8.34 5.15 -4.07
N VAL A 48 8.56 4.66 -2.85
CA VAL A 48 9.00 5.48 -1.71
C VAL A 48 10.37 6.11 -1.97
N LYS A 49 11.30 5.40 -2.61
CA LYS A 49 12.62 5.94 -2.96
C LYS A 49 12.52 7.01 -4.05
N GLU A 50 11.62 6.83 -5.02
CA GLU A 50 11.43 7.76 -6.13
C GLU A 50 10.69 9.03 -5.71
N GLU A 51 9.66 8.91 -4.87
CA GLU A 51 8.87 10.04 -4.37
C GLU A 51 8.51 9.86 -2.88
N PRO A 52 9.43 10.21 -1.95
CA PRO A 52 9.22 9.97 -0.52
C PRO A 52 8.04 10.70 0.10
N ARG A 53 7.54 11.75 -0.56
CA ARG A 53 6.41 12.57 -0.10
C ARG A 53 5.06 12.09 -0.64
N ASP A 54 5.04 11.14 -1.57
CA ASP A 54 3.81 10.50 -2.01
C ASP A 54 3.28 9.64 -0.85
N PHE A 55 2.07 9.96 -0.37
CA PHE A 55 1.48 9.25 0.75
C PHE A 55 0.92 7.87 0.35
N ARG A 56 0.65 7.64 -0.95
CA ARG A 56 -0.04 6.43 -1.45
C ARG A 56 0.72 5.14 -1.12
N PRO A 57 2.05 5.03 -1.36
CA PRO A 57 2.80 3.83 -1.02
C PRO A 57 2.73 3.47 0.47
N TYR A 58 2.80 4.46 1.37
CA TYR A 58 2.75 4.21 2.81
C TYR A 58 1.40 3.67 3.27
N LEU A 59 0.29 4.18 2.71
CA LEU A 59 -1.04 3.65 2.97
C LEU A 59 -1.13 2.17 2.55
N CYS A 60 -0.70 1.86 1.33
CA CYS A 60 -0.73 0.50 0.80
C CYS A 60 0.19 -0.46 1.58
N GLN A 61 1.39 -0.02 1.95
CA GLN A 61 2.29 -0.80 2.79
C GLN A 61 1.67 -1.11 4.16
N GLY A 62 1.01 -0.14 4.80
CA GLY A 62 0.29 -0.36 6.05
C GLY A 62 -0.83 -1.40 5.93
N ILE A 63 -1.62 -1.35 4.85
CA ILE A 63 -2.65 -2.34 4.55
C ILE A 63 -2.03 -3.74 4.37
N ILE A 64 -0.97 -3.86 3.57
CA ILE A 64 -0.29 -5.14 3.35
C ILE A 64 0.26 -5.71 4.65
N TYR A 65 0.95 -4.90 5.47
CA TYR A 65 1.44 -5.38 6.76
C TYR A 65 0.31 -5.80 7.69
N THR A 66 -0.84 -5.15 7.64
CA THR A 66 -2.04 -5.57 8.38
C THR A 66 -2.53 -6.94 7.90
N LEU A 67 -2.62 -7.16 6.59
CA LEU A 67 -2.97 -8.48 6.02
C LEU A 67 -1.97 -9.57 6.43
N MET A 68 -0.69 -9.22 6.54
CA MET A 68 0.38 -10.10 7.02
C MET A 68 0.42 -10.26 8.55
N ARG A 69 -0.50 -9.63 9.30
CA ARG A 69 -0.53 -9.58 10.78
C ARG A 69 0.73 -8.98 11.42
N LYS A 70 1.44 -8.14 10.69
CA LYS A 70 2.63 -7.40 11.12
C LYS A 70 2.21 -6.04 11.68
N ARG A 71 1.61 -6.06 12.87
CA ARG A 71 0.93 -4.89 13.47
C ARG A 71 1.89 -3.70 13.68
N GLU A 72 3.11 -3.95 14.10
CA GLU A 72 4.09 -2.88 14.35
C GLU A 72 4.54 -2.19 13.05
N GLU A 73 4.85 -2.96 12.01
CA GLU A 73 5.21 -2.43 10.71
C GLU A 73 4.03 -1.69 10.07
N ALA A 74 2.81 -2.21 10.22
CA ALA A 74 1.60 -1.54 9.75
C ALA A 74 1.43 -0.16 10.39
N GLU A 75 1.51 -0.05 11.72
CA GLU A 75 1.35 1.23 12.41
C GLU A 75 2.41 2.24 11.99
N LYS A 76 3.68 1.81 11.88
CA LYS A 76 4.77 2.69 11.38
C LYS A 76 4.45 3.28 10.01
N LYS A 77 3.90 2.48 9.09
CA LYS A 77 3.54 2.95 7.74
C LYS A 77 2.30 3.85 7.75
N PHE A 78 1.31 3.53 8.56
CA PHE A 78 0.14 4.40 8.75
C PHE A 78 0.48 5.74 9.39
N GLU A 79 1.46 5.80 10.30
CA GLU A 79 1.98 7.06 10.82
C GLU A 79 2.61 7.94 9.74
N GLN A 80 3.40 7.35 8.84
CA GLN A 80 3.97 8.08 7.71
C GLN A 80 2.87 8.60 6.77
N PHE A 81 1.89 7.76 6.44
CA PHE A 81 0.72 8.17 5.68
C PHE A 81 -0.01 9.36 6.32
N LYS A 82 -0.32 9.29 7.62
CA LYS A 82 -1.01 10.36 8.37
C LYS A 82 -0.27 11.70 8.32
N LYS A 83 1.07 11.67 8.33
CA LYS A 83 1.94 12.86 8.24
C LYS A 83 1.97 13.47 6.84
N LEU A 84 1.89 12.65 5.79
CA LEU A 84 2.07 13.08 4.40
C LEU A 84 0.77 13.43 3.68
N VAL A 85 -0.35 12.77 4.02
CA VAL A 85 -1.64 13.08 3.38
C VAL A 85 -2.07 14.52 3.72
N PRO A 86 -2.44 15.36 2.76
CA PRO A 86 -2.91 16.72 3.02
C PRO A 86 -4.20 16.73 3.86
N LYS A 87 -4.36 17.72 4.74
CA LYS A 87 -5.56 17.84 5.59
C LYS A 87 -6.84 18.08 4.77
N ASN A 88 -6.73 18.80 3.67
CA ASN A 88 -7.82 19.12 2.74
C ASN A 88 -7.92 18.14 1.56
N HIS A 89 -7.22 16.99 1.61
CA HIS A 89 -7.33 16.01 0.55
C HIS A 89 -8.78 15.47 0.51
N PRO A 90 -9.45 15.47 -0.66
CA PRO A 90 -10.89 15.18 -0.76
C PRO A 90 -11.27 13.79 -0.21
N TYR A 91 -10.33 12.84 -0.25
CA TYR A 91 -10.52 11.47 0.23
C TYR A 91 -9.77 11.16 1.54
N ARG A 92 -9.30 12.17 2.28
CA ARG A 92 -8.53 11.97 3.50
C ARG A 92 -9.27 11.07 4.50
N GLU A 93 -10.49 11.46 4.85
CA GLU A 93 -11.31 10.73 5.83
C GLU A 93 -11.59 9.31 5.35
N TYR A 94 -11.93 9.14 4.07
CA TYR A 94 -12.11 7.82 3.48
C TYR A 94 -10.87 6.91 3.62
N PHE A 95 -9.67 7.43 3.38
CA PHE A 95 -8.45 6.65 3.54
C PHE A 95 -8.17 6.28 5.01
N ILE A 96 -8.47 7.19 5.94
CA ILE A 96 -8.31 6.95 7.38
C ILE A 96 -9.32 5.89 7.85
N ASP A 97 -10.58 5.98 7.43
CA ASP A 97 -11.61 5.02 7.78
C ASP A 97 -11.30 3.61 7.24
N ASN A 98 -10.83 3.52 5.98
CA ASN A 98 -10.46 2.24 5.38
C ASN A 98 -9.23 1.61 6.06
N MET A 99 -8.27 2.43 6.50
CA MET A 99 -7.16 2.01 7.37
C MET A 99 -7.67 1.41 8.69
N PHE A 100 -8.63 2.05 9.36
CA PHE A 100 -9.20 1.56 10.63
C PHE A 100 -10.03 0.30 10.46
N ALA A 101 -10.83 0.21 9.39
CA ALA A 101 -11.59 -1.00 9.07
C ALA A 101 -10.65 -2.21 8.90
N THR A 102 -9.57 -2.04 8.13
CA THR A 102 -8.58 -3.11 7.91
C THR A 102 -7.95 -3.59 9.24
N LYS A 103 -7.59 -2.65 10.12
CA LYS A 103 -7.02 -2.96 11.45
C LYS A 103 -8.03 -3.69 12.35
N PHE A 104 -9.27 -3.18 12.41
CA PHE A 104 -10.33 -3.77 13.22
C PHE A 104 -10.72 -5.18 12.78
N PHE A 105 -10.74 -5.43 11.46
CA PHE A 105 -10.95 -6.78 10.92
C PHE A 105 -9.81 -7.73 11.30
N SER A 106 -8.55 -7.28 11.27
CA SER A 106 -7.42 -8.09 11.74
C SER A 106 -7.55 -8.46 13.21
N ASP A 107 -7.89 -7.50 14.07
CA ASP A 107 -7.98 -7.70 15.52
C ASP A 107 -9.14 -8.66 15.92
N LYS A 108 -10.29 -8.59 15.23
CA LYS A 108 -11.39 -9.56 15.42
C LYS A 108 -10.98 -10.99 15.06
N VAL A 109 -10.34 -11.19 13.91
CA VAL A 109 -9.92 -12.53 13.45
C VAL A 109 -8.84 -13.12 14.38
N ASP A 110 -7.95 -12.28 14.94
CA ASP A 110 -6.99 -12.72 15.95
C ASP A 110 -7.70 -13.23 17.22
N THR A 111 -8.74 -12.51 17.68
CA THR A 111 -9.51 -12.83 18.88
C THR A 111 -10.30 -14.15 18.72
N GLU A 112 -10.94 -14.36 17.57
CA GLU A 112 -11.67 -15.59 17.25
C GLU A 112 -10.75 -16.82 17.13
N LYS A 113 -9.52 -16.64 16.62
CA LYS A 113 -8.51 -17.71 16.57
C LYS A 113 -7.95 -18.07 17.94
N ALA A 114 -7.80 -17.10 18.84
CA ALA A 114 -7.38 -17.37 20.22
C ALA A 114 -8.44 -18.18 20.97
N TRP A 115 -9.71 -17.84 20.77
CA TRP A 115 -10.84 -18.55 21.38
C TRP A 115 -11.02 -19.98 20.86
N SER A 116 -10.80 -20.23 19.57
CA SER A 116 -10.92 -21.59 18.98
C SER A 116 -9.74 -22.53 19.30
N ARG A 117 -8.67 -22.00 19.92
CA ARG A 117 -7.50 -22.77 20.38
C ARG A 117 -7.50 -23.03 21.88
N SER A 118 -8.51 -22.53 22.59
CA SER A 118 -8.75 -22.72 24.03
C SER A 118 -9.81 -23.79 24.23
#